data_AF-A0A225CMD7-F1
#
_entry.id   AF-A0A225CMD7-F1
#
_cell.length_a   1.000
_cell.length_b   1.000
_cell.length_c   1.000
_cell.angle_alpha   90.00
_cell.angle_beta   90.00
_cell.angle_gamma   90.00
#
_symmetry.space_group_name_H-M   'P 1'
#
loop_
_entity.id
_entity.type
_entity.pdbx_description
1 polymer ?
#
loop_
_entity_poly.entity_id
_entity_poly.type
_entity_poly.pdbx_seq_one_letter_code
_entity_poly.pdbx_strand_id
1 'polypeptide(L)'
;MDADPTALRRFAAVADELHFARAAKALNVSRIAVSRSILDLEALWGVELFVRDDGPTRLSPDGEARLVEARAAIAADDARLAAEAAAPPRGLVVAIVPGVTVAKWTRAWDERVPDVPLRVVPLAEPDAAPGLVDGSVDVAFLRLPVDGRGLTVVPLYGEVQVAILPKEHAHATADAVSLTDLAEDLLLQPADEVPGWPGRTAGADPVPMPADVAAAVELVAAGVGFVVVPHALGRLHARKDVVAVPVHDLPETRIAVAWREGDASPHIEELVGIVRGRTAASSRSAREDDERDRRKPTAAQKTARKAAGKPGSAGAKGGGKPTPKGGSGGGRTPPRGGRRGR
;
A
#
# COMPACT_ATOMS: atom_id res chain seq x y z
N MET A 1 27.80 11.93 7.33
CA MET A 1 28.90 11.63 6.38
C MET A 1 28.22 11.30 5.08
N ASP A 2 28.19 12.25 4.16
CA ASP A 2 27.04 12.35 3.24
C ASP A 2 27.42 11.77 1.88
N ALA A 3 28.08 10.61 1.93
CA ALA A 3 28.55 9.84 0.80
C ALA A 3 27.57 8.70 0.50
N ASP A 4 27.21 8.52 -0.77
CA ASP A 4 26.32 7.45 -1.23
C ASP A 4 26.85 6.05 -0.82
N PRO A 5 26.07 5.25 -0.05
CA PRO A 5 26.46 3.90 0.32
C PRO A 5 26.74 2.95 -0.87
N THR A 6 26.27 3.26 -2.08
CA THR A 6 26.61 2.52 -3.31
C THR A 6 28.01 2.88 -3.81
N ALA A 7 28.38 4.17 -3.82
CA ALA A 7 29.73 4.65 -4.10
C ALA A 7 30.74 4.11 -3.08
N LEU A 8 30.41 4.10 -1.79
CA LEU A 8 31.26 3.52 -0.75
C LEU A 8 31.52 2.02 -0.98
N ARG A 9 30.47 1.23 -1.30
CA ARG A 9 30.63 -0.20 -1.64
C ARG A 9 31.48 -0.41 -2.91
N ARG A 10 31.40 0.50 -3.90
CA ARG A 10 32.29 0.48 -5.08
C ARG A 10 33.74 0.81 -4.73
N PHE A 11 33.99 1.76 -3.84
CA PHE A 11 35.32 2.09 -3.35
C PHE A 11 35.96 0.91 -2.59
N ALA A 12 35.23 0.32 -1.63
CA ALA A 12 35.69 -0.87 -0.90
C ALA A 12 36.06 -2.02 -1.86
N ALA A 13 35.22 -2.31 -2.86
CA ALA A 13 35.52 -3.36 -3.83
C ALA A 13 36.79 -3.09 -4.68
N VAL A 14 37.11 -1.82 -5.02
CA VAL A 14 38.37 -1.49 -5.72
C VAL A 14 39.57 -1.61 -4.78
N ALA A 15 39.41 -1.27 -3.49
CA ALA A 15 40.43 -1.44 -2.47
C ALA A 15 40.75 -2.93 -2.20
N ASP A 16 39.72 -3.77 -2.13
CA ASP A 16 39.87 -5.22 -1.89
C ASP A 16 40.49 -5.95 -3.10
N GLU A 17 40.08 -5.57 -4.32
CA GLU A 17 40.57 -6.19 -5.57
C GLU A 17 41.88 -5.59 -6.10
N LEU A 18 42.26 -4.38 -5.66
CA LEU A 18 43.34 -3.57 -6.23
C LEU A 18 43.31 -3.51 -7.78
N HIS A 19 42.11 -3.58 -8.36
CA HIS A 19 41.92 -3.66 -9.81
C HIS A 19 40.49 -3.28 -10.22
N PHE A 20 40.29 -2.06 -10.73
CA PHE A 20 38.99 -1.50 -11.11
C PHE A 20 38.07 -2.45 -11.91
N ALA A 21 38.61 -3.19 -12.89
CA ALA A 21 37.79 -4.10 -13.70
C ALA A 21 37.42 -5.42 -12.99
N ARG A 22 38.14 -5.84 -11.94
CA ARG A 22 37.75 -7.00 -11.12
C ARG A 22 36.66 -6.58 -10.14
N ALA A 23 36.83 -5.44 -9.46
CA ALA A 23 35.81 -4.82 -8.61
C ALA A 23 34.48 -4.60 -9.36
N ALA A 24 34.54 -4.04 -10.57
CA ALA A 24 33.36 -3.86 -11.42
C ALA A 24 32.66 -5.19 -11.76
N LYS A 25 33.44 -6.24 -12.06
CA LYS A 25 32.90 -7.58 -12.32
C LYS A 25 32.29 -8.22 -11.06
N ALA A 26 32.93 -8.08 -9.90
CA ALA A 26 32.45 -8.62 -8.64
C ALA A 26 31.12 -7.98 -8.21
N LEU A 27 30.97 -6.67 -8.42
CA LEU A 27 29.74 -5.91 -8.17
C LEU A 27 28.73 -5.97 -9.33
N ASN A 28 29.02 -6.68 -10.42
CA ASN A 28 28.17 -6.76 -11.63
C ASN A 28 27.78 -5.38 -12.23
N VAL A 29 28.72 -4.43 -12.26
CA VAL A 29 28.54 -3.08 -12.82
C VAL A 29 29.58 -2.76 -13.90
N SER A 30 29.40 -1.67 -14.63
CA SER A 30 30.41 -1.22 -15.60
C SER A 30 31.64 -0.62 -14.89
N ARG A 31 32.83 -0.79 -15.49
CA ARG A 31 34.07 -0.14 -15.01
C ARG A 31 33.90 1.39 -14.92
N ILE A 32 33.16 1.98 -15.85
CA ILE A 32 32.87 3.42 -15.89
C ILE A 32 32.09 3.85 -14.64
N ALA A 33 31.08 3.09 -14.21
CA ALA A 33 30.33 3.40 -12.99
C ALA A 33 31.19 3.30 -11.72
N VAL A 34 32.14 2.34 -11.68
CA VAL A 34 33.10 2.24 -10.57
C VAL A 34 34.07 3.42 -10.58
N SER A 35 34.77 3.68 -11.69
CA SER A 35 35.72 4.79 -11.79
C SER A 35 35.07 6.15 -11.55
N ARG A 36 33.82 6.35 -11.98
CA ARG A 36 33.04 7.55 -11.64
C ARG A 36 32.78 7.65 -10.15
N SER A 37 32.31 6.59 -9.48
CA SER A 37 32.11 6.63 -8.03
C SER A 37 33.39 6.87 -7.24
N ILE A 38 34.57 6.49 -7.76
CA ILE A 38 35.85 6.88 -7.12
C ILE A 38 36.08 8.38 -7.29
N LEU A 39 35.98 8.92 -8.51
CA LEU A 39 36.18 10.35 -8.78
C LEU A 39 35.18 11.25 -8.02
N ASP A 40 33.91 10.82 -7.93
CA ASP A 40 32.87 11.52 -7.18
C ASP A 40 33.20 11.55 -5.66
N LEU A 41 33.80 10.47 -5.10
CA LEU A 41 34.27 10.42 -3.70
C LEU A 41 35.57 11.20 -3.47
N GLU A 42 36.53 11.12 -4.39
CA GLU A 42 37.78 11.91 -4.35
C GLU A 42 37.47 13.42 -4.35
N ALA A 43 36.50 13.85 -5.18
CA ALA A 43 36.02 15.22 -5.22
C ALA A 43 35.24 15.63 -3.95
N LEU A 44 34.42 14.73 -3.40
CA LEU A 44 33.66 14.97 -2.16
C LEU A 44 34.56 15.13 -0.92
N TRP A 45 35.67 14.38 -0.86
CA TRP A 45 36.56 14.34 0.29
C TRP A 45 37.84 15.18 0.14
N GLY A 46 38.13 15.69 -1.06
CA GLY A 46 39.31 16.53 -1.33
C GLY A 46 40.64 15.78 -1.30
N VAL A 47 40.62 14.46 -1.49
CA VAL A 47 41.80 13.57 -1.42
C VAL A 47 41.81 12.61 -2.61
N GLU A 48 42.99 12.19 -3.06
CA GLU A 48 43.10 11.04 -3.97
C GLU A 48 42.99 9.75 -3.14
N LEU A 49 42.15 8.79 -3.56
CA LEU A 49 41.93 7.52 -2.85
C LEU A 49 42.88 6.42 -3.33
N PHE A 50 43.37 6.53 -4.56
CA PHE A 50 44.31 5.60 -5.16
C PHE A 50 45.50 6.34 -5.76
N VAL A 51 46.69 5.75 -5.64
CA VAL A 51 47.92 6.30 -6.24
C VAL A 51 47.82 6.25 -7.76
N ARG A 52 48.14 7.39 -8.40
CA ARG A 52 48.08 7.59 -9.85
C ARG A 52 49.48 7.43 -10.48
N ASP A 53 50.01 6.21 -10.45
CA ASP A 53 51.26 5.82 -11.12
C ASP A 53 51.01 4.90 -12.34
N ASP A 54 52.03 4.64 -13.15
CA ASP A 54 52.00 3.63 -14.23
C ASP A 54 52.07 2.17 -13.70
N GLY A 55 51.82 1.98 -12.40
CA GLY A 55 51.96 0.73 -11.69
C GLY A 55 50.65 -0.04 -11.49
N PRO A 56 50.67 -1.14 -10.70
CA PRO A 56 49.45 -1.76 -10.21
C PRO A 56 48.75 -0.82 -9.21
N THR A 57 47.43 -0.71 -9.29
CA THR A 57 46.62 0.15 -8.42
C THR A 57 46.88 -0.12 -6.94
N ARG A 58 47.09 0.94 -6.17
CA ARG A 58 47.27 0.94 -4.71
C ARG A 58 46.42 2.03 -4.08
N LEU A 59 46.03 1.87 -2.83
CA LEU A 59 45.47 2.96 -2.03
C LEU A 59 46.55 4.03 -1.79
N SER A 60 46.12 5.28 -1.65
CA SER A 60 46.92 6.34 -1.00
C SER A 60 46.82 6.20 0.53
N PRO A 61 47.65 6.91 1.33
CA PRO A 61 47.48 6.96 2.78
C PRO A 61 46.11 7.49 3.22
N ASP A 62 45.57 8.49 2.51
CA ASP A 62 44.21 9.00 2.73
C ASP A 62 43.15 7.96 2.32
N GLY A 63 43.41 7.19 1.27
CA GLY A 63 42.59 6.06 0.84
C GLY A 63 42.53 4.93 1.87
N GLU A 64 43.65 4.61 2.54
CA GLU A 64 43.67 3.64 3.64
C GLU A 64 42.83 4.13 4.82
N ALA A 65 42.95 5.41 5.21
CA ALA A 65 42.12 6.01 6.26
C ALA A 65 40.63 6.04 5.89
N ARG A 66 40.29 6.53 4.69
CA ARG A 66 38.91 6.57 4.18
C ARG A 66 38.32 5.19 3.98
N LEU A 67 39.10 4.14 3.74
CA LEU A 67 38.60 2.77 3.64
C LEU A 67 38.08 2.25 4.99
N VAL A 68 38.71 2.63 6.10
CA VAL A 68 38.21 2.30 7.45
C VAL A 68 36.87 2.98 7.70
N GLU A 69 36.77 4.28 7.40
CA GLU A 69 35.54 5.06 7.51
C GLU A 69 34.42 4.52 6.60
N ALA A 70 34.75 4.22 5.34
CA ALA A 70 33.81 3.68 4.35
C ALA A 70 33.28 2.31 4.76
N ARG A 71 34.14 1.40 5.24
CA ARG A 71 33.71 0.08 5.76
C ARG A 71 32.83 0.22 7.01
N ALA A 72 33.13 1.17 7.90
CA ALA A 72 32.27 1.45 9.06
C ALA A 72 30.89 2.01 8.64
N ALA A 73 30.85 2.90 7.64
CA ALA A 73 29.60 3.44 7.09
C ALA A 73 28.77 2.37 6.36
N ILE A 74 29.42 1.49 5.58
CA ILE A 74 28.76 0.33 4.95
C ILE A 74 28.19 -0.61 6.02
N ALA A 75 28.96 -0.95 7.05
CA ALA A 75 28.49 -1.80 8.14
C ALA A 75 27.33 -1.17 8.92
N ALA A 76 27.30 0.16 9.07
CA ALA A 76 26.18 0.88 9.68
C ALA A 76 24.92 0.88 8.80
N ASP A 77 25.06 1.01 7.47
CA ASP A 77 23.96 0.91 6.51
C ASP A 77 23.42 -0.52 6.41
N ASP A 78 24.31 -1.52 6.35
CA ASP A 78 23.95 -2.95 6.40
C ASP A 78 23.25 -3.30 7.74
N ALA A 79 23.72 -2.76 8.86
CA ALA A 79 23.09 -2.95 10.17
C ALA A 79 21.74 -2.24 10.29
N ARG A 80 21.58 -1.06 9.67
CA ARG A 80 20.28 -0.35 9.55
C ARG A 80 19.29 -1.17 8.75
N LEU A 81 19.69 -1.64 7.55
CA LEU A 81 18.87 -2.50 6.70
C LEU A 81 18.50 -3.82 7.39
N ALA A 82 19.45 -4.43 8.13
CA ALA A 82 19.20 -5.62 8.93
C ALA A 82 18.24 -5.35 10.10
N ALA A 83 18.33 -4.19 10.76
CA ALA A 83 17.41 -3.78 11.82
C ALA A 83 16.00 -3.47 11.28
N GLU A 84 15.89 -2.87 10.10
CA GLU A 84 14.62 -2.66 9.39
C GLU A 84 13.97 -3.99 8.98
N ALA A 85 14.76 -4.97 8.56
CA ALA A 85 14.29 -6.31 8.20
C ALA A 85 14.03 -7.25 9.41
N ALA A 86 14.66 -6.99 10.56
CA ALA A 86 14.53 -7.80 11.78
C ALA A 86 13.62 -7.17 12.84
N ALA A 87 13.19 -5.92 12.66
CA ALA A 87 12.11 -5.34 13.45
C ALA A 87 10.83 -6.17 13.25
N PRO A 88 10.01 -6.40 14.29
CA PRO A 88 8.66 -6.91 14.09
C PRO A 88 7.92 -5.95 13.16
N PRO A 89 7.13 -6.44 12.19
CA PRO A 89 6.55 -5.60 11.15
C PRO A 89 5.74 -4.48 11.79
N ARG A 90 6.15 -3.23 11.54
CA ARG A 90 5.37 -2.06 11.95
C ARG A 90 4.00 -2.19 11.30
N GLY A 91 2.98 -2.33 12.14
CA GLY A 91 1.60 -2.45 11.70
C GLY A 91 1.19 -1.24 10.88
N LEU A 92 0.63 -1.47 9.70
CA LEU A 92 0.28 -0.43 8.74
C LEU A 92 -0.77 0.51 9.34
N VAL A 93 -0.47 1.82 9.38
CA VAL A 93 -1.37 2.82 9.97
C VAL A 93 -2.26 3.41 8.90
N VAL A 94 -3.58 3.24 9.07
CA VAL A 94 -4.60 3.67 8.12
C VAL A 94 -5.45 4.78 8.71
N ALA A 95 -5.34 5.99 8.17
CA ALA A 95 -6.28 7.07 8.47
C ALA A 95 -7.64 6.85 7.78
N ILE A 96 -8.71 7.22 8.47
CA ILE A 96 -10.05 7.39 7.89
C ILE A 96 -10.60 8.77 8.27
N VAL A 97 -11.17 9.47 7.29
CA VAL A 97 -11.96 10.69 7.54
C VAL A 97 -13.41 10.35 7.92
N PRO A 98 -14.18 11.27 8.53
CA PRO A 98 -15.55 11.02 8.96
C PRO A 98 -16.47 10.49 7.83
N GLY A 99 -17.33 9.55 8.21
CA GLY A 99 -18.26 8.86 7.31
C GLY A 99 -17.65 7.66 6.54
N VAL A 100 -16.33 7.60 6.38
CA VAL A 100 -15.68 6.52 5.60
C VAL A 100 -15.64 5.20 6.39
N THR A 101 -16.11 4.12 5.76
CA THR A 101 -16.17 2.78 6.38
C THR A 101 -15.21 1.80 5.70
N VAL A 102 -14.09 1.49 6.36
CA VAL A 102 -13.05 0.57 5.84
C VAL A 102 -13.25 -0.91 6.23
N ALA A 103 -14.32 -1.24 6.97
CA ALA A 103 -14.53 -2.55 7.60
C ALA A 103 -14.55 -3.77 6.65
N LYS A 104 -14.76 -3.56 5.34
CA LYS A 104 -14.61 -4.60 4.31
C LYS A 104 -13.14 -4.90 4.00
N TRP A 105 -12.31 -3.86 3.92
CA TRP A 105 -10.90 -3.97 3.54
C TRP A 105 -10.03 -4.39 4.72
N THR A 106 -10.39 -4.02 5.95
CA THR A 106 -9.69 -4.51 7.16
C THR A 106 -9.85 -6.02 7.31
N ARG A 107 -11.06 -6.56 7.23
CA ARG A 107 -11.29 -8.02 7.28
C ARG A 107 -10.52 -8.78 6.19
N ALA A 108 -10.57 -8.27 4.96
CA ALA A 108 -9.84 -8.85 3.85
C ALA A 108 -8.31 -8.67 3.94
N TRP A 109 -7.82 -7.77 4.81
CA TRP A 109 -6.42 -7.68 5.20
C TRP A 109 -6.08 -8.73 6.27
N ASP A 110 -6.86 -8.80 7.35
CA ASP A 110 -6.67 -9.75 8.45
C ASP A 110 -6.68 -11.21 7.96
N GLU A 111 -7.48 -11.52 6.92
CA GLU A 111 -7.52 -12.81 6.22
C GLU A 111 -6.29 -13.12 5.34
N ARG A 112 -5.49 -12.12 4.96
CA ARG A 112 -4.41 -12.24 3.95
C ARG A 112 -3.01 -11.95 4.47
N VAL A 113 -2.90 -11.08 5.47
CA VAL A 113 -1.64 -10.62 6.06
C VAL A 113 -1.73 -10.68 7.60
N PRO A 114 -2.07 -11.84 8.19
CA PRO A 114 -2.41 -11.96 9.62
C PRO A 114 -1.24 -11.58 10.55
N ASP A 115 0.00 -11.69 10.07
CA ASP A 115 1.20 -11.36 10.84
C ASP A 115 1.52 -9.85 10.88
N VAL A 116 0.75 -9.00 10.17
CA VAL A 116 0.97 -7.55 10.07
C VAL A 116 -0.30 -6.80 10.52
N PRO A 117 -0.34 -6.25 11.74
CA PRO A 117 -1.57 -5.64 12.27
C PRO A 117 -1.93 -4.34 11.54
N LEU A 118 -3.21 -4.16 11.22
CA LEU A 118 -3.72 -2.97 10.52
C LEU A 118 -4.32 -1.97 11.52
N ARG A 119 -3.60 -0.90 11.84
CA ARG A 119 -4.06 0.10 12.83
C ARG A 119 -4.88 1.20 12.14
N VAL A 120 -6.19 1.06 12.13
CA VAL A 120 -7.11 2.13 11.69
C VAL A 120 -7.17 3.24 12.75
N VAL A 121 -7.06 4.49 12.32
CA VAL A 121 -7.19 5.70 13.16
C VAL A 121 -8.13 6.71 12.50
N PRO A 122 -9.00 7.41 13.25
CA PRO A 122 -9.71 8.57 12.74
C PRO A 122 -8.77 9.77 12.63
N LEU A 123 -8.92 10.58 11.58
CA LEU A 123 -8.36 11.93 11.46
C LEU A 123 -9.47 12.89 11.00
N ALA A 124 -9.31 14.19 11.28
CA ALA A 124 -10.14 15.20 10.62
C ALA A 124 -9.72 15.34 9.14
N GLU A 125 -10.62 15.83 8.29
CA GLU A 125 -10.36 16.02 6.87
C GLU A 125 -9.16 16.94 6.54
N PRO A 126 -8.92 18.08 7.22
CA PRO A 126 -7.70 18.87 6.99
C PRO A 126 -6.41 18.15 7.40
N ASP A 127 -6.45 17.20 8.35
CA ASP A 127 -5.26 16.50 8.86
C ASP A 127 -4.85 15.30 8.00
N ALA A 128 -5.77 14.78 7.17
CA ALA A 128 -5.58 13.50 6.47
C ALA A 128 -4.48 13.51 5.40
N ALA A 129 -4.22 14.66 4.75
CA ALA A 129 -3.11 14.82 3.81
C ALA A 129 -1.79 15.19 4.52
N PRO A 130 -1.74 16.15 5.48
CA PRO A 130 -0.57 16.38 6.33
C PRO A 130 -0.05 15.11 7.01
N GLY A 131 -0.92 14.28 7.57
CA GLY A 131 -0.53 13.04 8.27
C GLY A 131 0.12 11.97 7.37
N LEU A 132 -0.14 12.01 6.06
CA LEU A 132 0.59 11.20 5.09
C LEU A 132 1.99 11.76 4.83
N VAL A 133 2.11 13.08 4.71
CA VAL A 133 3.36 13.79 4.41
C VAL A 133 4.33 13.74 5.58
N ASP A 134 3.86 13.87 6.82
CA ASP A 134 4.70 13.82 8.03
C ASP A 134 5.05 12.39 8.51
N GLY A 135 4.37 11.37 7.99
CA GLY A 135 4.61 9.97 8.33
C GLY A 135 3.91 9.48 9.62
N SER A 136 2.98 10.24 10.17
CA SER A 136 2.12 9.80 11.28
C SER A 136 1.13 8.71 10.87
N VAL A 137 0.76 8.65 9.58
CA VAL A 137 0.00 7.57 8.94
C VAL A 137 0.65 7.11 7.62
N ASP A 138 0.39 5.87 7.21
CA ASP A 138 0.96 5.28 5.99
C ASP A 138 0.04 5.38 4.78
N VAL A 139 -1.26 5.22 5.04
CA VAL A 139 -2.33 5.25 4.04
C VAL A 139 -3.50 6.04 4.63
N ALA A 140 -4.18 6.87 3.84
CA ALA A 140 -5.39 7.56 4.24
C ALA A 140 -6.55 7.27 3.28
N PHE A 141 -7.74 7.04 3.82
CA PHE A 141 -8.97 7.15 3.07
C PHE A 141 -9.58 8.53 3.36
N LEU A 142 -9.52 9.41 2.36
CA LEU A 142 -9.82 10.83 2.46
C LEU A 142 -10.81 11.29 1.39
N ARG A 143 -11.41 12.47 1.58
CA ARG A 143 -12.31 13.11 0.62
C ARG A 143 -11.53 14.08 -0.25
N LEU A 144 -11.88 14.15 -1.54
CA LEU A 144 -11.30 15.06 -2.51
C LEU A 144 -12.14 16.36 -2.61
N PRO A 145 -11.52 17.52 -2.89
CA PRO A 145 -10.11 17.73 -3.24
C PRO A 145 -9.15 17.77 -2.02
N VAL A 146 -7.89 17.41 -2.26
CA VAL A 146 -6.76 17.63 -1.33
C VAL A 146 -5.53 18.09 -2.12
N ASP A 147 -4.54 18.66 -1.41
CA ASP A 147 -3.21 18.86 -1.99
C ASP A 147 -2.52 17.51 -2.20
N GLY A 148 -2.34 17.13 -3.47
CA GLY A 148 -1.71 15.87 -3.87
C GLY A 148 -0.19 15.91 -3.99
N ARG A 149 0.48 17.01 -3.63
CA ARG A 149 1.94 17.15 -3.79
C ARG A 149 2.70 16.11 -2.96
N GLY A 150 3.43 15.22 -3.63
CA GLY A 150 4.15 14.12 -3.00
C GLY A 150 3.24 12.98 -2.52
N LEU A 151 1.99 12.91 -2.99
CA LEU A 151 1.03 11.86 -2.66
C LEU A 151 0.56 11.11 -3.92
N THR A 152 0.58 9.79 -3.89
CA THR A 152 -0.17 8.97 -4.85
C THR A 152 -1.62 8.89 -4.38
N VAL A 153 -2.54 9.45 -5.18
CA VAL A 153 -3.98 9.53 -4.85
C VAL A 153 -4.80 8.71 -5.84
N VAL A 154 -5.64 7.81 -5.33
CA VAL A 154 -6.47 6.89 -6.13
C VAL A 154 -7.94 7.07 -5.75
N PRO A 155 -8.77 7.70 -6.61
CA PRO A 155 -10.21 7.81 -6.37
C PRO A 155 -10.91 6.44 -6.31
N LEU A 156 -11.91 6.31 -5.44
CA LEU A 156 -12.62 5.06 -5.18
C LEU A 156 -14.10 5.12 -5.53
N TYR A 157 -14.85 6.06 -4.95
CA TYR A 157 -16.30 6.20 -5.15
C TYR A 157 -16.77 7.63 -4.92
N GLY A 158 -17.86 8.03 -5.59
CA GLY A 158 -18.56 9.28 -5.35
C GLY A 158 -19.52 9.19 -4.15
N GLU A 159 -19.76 10.32 -3.50
CA GLU A 159 -20.78 10.47 -2.46
C GLU A 159 -21.75 11.59 -2.86
N VAL A 160 -23.02 11.23 -3.03
CA VAL A 160 -24.15 12.16 -3.17
C VAL A 160 -24.20 13.09 -1.94
N GLN A 161 -24.46 14.37 -2.18
CA GLN A 161 -24.62 15.37 -1.12
C GLN A 161 -26.08 15.43 -0.64
N VAL A 162 -26.28 15.69 0.65
CA VAL A 162 -27.57 15.81 1.32
C VAL A 162 -27.61 17.09 2.13
N ALA A 163 -28.75 17.78 2.13
CA ALA A 163 -29.07 18.78 3.13
C ALA A 163 -29.58 18.05 4.38
N ILE A 164 -28.96 18.30 5.53
CA ILE A 164 -29.54 17.95 6.82
C ILE A 164 -30.48 19.09 7.20
N LEU A 165 -31.78 18.77 7.24
CA LEU A 165 -32.87 19.69 7.50
C LEU A 165 -33.52 19.39 8.86
N PRO A 166 -34.16 20.37 9.53
CA PRO A 166 -35.08 20.08 10.62
C PRO A 166 -36.17 19.12 10.15
N LYS A 167 -36.61 18.20 11.00
CA LYS A 167 -37.63 17.20 10.60
C LYS A 167 -39.00 17.82 10.27
N GLU A 168 -39.30 18.96 10.86
CA GLU A 168 -40.52 19.74 10.65
C GLU A 168 -40.39 20.73 9.47
N HIS A 169 -39.27 20.69 8.72
CA HIS A 169 -39.01 21.54 7.56
C HIS A 169 -39.93 21.24 6.37
N ALA A 170 -40.25 22.26 5.54
CA ALA A 170 -41.16 22.12 4.41
C ALA A 170 -40.72 21.06 3.38
N HIS A 171 -39.41 20.86 3.23
CA HIS A 171 -38.82 19.86 2.32
C HIS A 171 -38.42 18.55 3.01
N ALA A 172 -38.75 18.34 4.29
CA ALA A 172 -38.32 17.17 5.07
C ALA A 172 -38.84 15.82 4.55
N THR A 173 -39.86 15.82 3.68
CA THR A 173 -40.44 14.63 3.04
C THR A 173 -40.26 14.62 1.52
N ALA A 174 -39.34 15.44 0.97
CA ALA A 174 -39.03 15.44 -0.45
C ALA A 174 -38.04 14.30 -0.80
N ASP A 175 -38.16 13.73 -2.00
CA ASP A 175 -37.21 12.73 -2.50
C ASP A 175 -35.83 13.34 -2.79
N ALA A 176 -35.79 14.63 -3.16
CA ALA A 176 -34.61 15.46 -3.33
C ALA A 176 -35.00 16.96 -3.31
N VAL A 177 -34.01 17.85 -3.21
CA VAL A 177 -34.14 19.33 -3.30
C VAL A 177 -33.06 19.93 -4.20
N SER A 178 -33.25 21.18 -4.60
CA SER A 178 -32.22 22.04 -5.20
C SER A 178 -31.64 23.02 -4.18
N LEU A 179 -30.52 23.68 -4.51
CA LEU A 179 -30.02 24.84 -3.76
C LEU A 179 -30.98 26.04 -3.80
N THR A 180 -31.88 26.09 -4.78
CA THR A 180 -32.87 27.18 -4.91
C THR A 180 -34.04 27.01 -3.95
N ASP A 181 -34.46 25.76 -3.68
CA ASP A 181 -35.53 25.45 -2.72
C ASP A 181 -35.16 25.88 -1.29
N LEU A 182 -33.87 25.81 -0.95
CA LEU A 182 -33.34 26.14 0.38
C LEU A 182 -32.90 27.60 0.52
N ALA A 183 -32.94 28.42 -0.54
CA ALA A 183 -32.24 29.70 -0.61
C ALA A 183 -32.62 30.76 0.44
N GLU A 184 -33.80 30.64 1.06
CA GLU A 184 -34.24 31.50 2.16
C GLU A 184 -33.81 30.97 3.55
N ASP A 185 -33.44 29.71 3.67
CA ASP A 185 -32.90 29.15 4.90
C ASP A 185 -31.45 29.61 5.16
N LEU A 186 -30.99 29.44 6.40
CA LEU A 186 -29.62 29.77 6.77
C LEU A 186 -28.69 28.57 6.58
N LEU A 187 -27.71 28.69 5.69
CA LEU A 187 -26.65 27.69 5.54
C LEU A 187 -25.67 27.78 6.72
N LEU A 188 -25.45 26.66 7.42
CA LEU A 188 -24.64 26.56 8.63
C LEU A 188 -23.19 26.09 8.36
N GLN A 189 -22.65 26.42 7.18
CA GLN A 189 -21.25 26.20 6.79
C GLN A 189 -20.81 27.30 5.78
N PRO A 190 -19.50 27.48 5.51
CA PRO A 190 -19.01 28.43 4.51
C PRO A 190 -19.64 28.25 3.11
N ALA A 191 -19.98 29.35 2.45
CA ALA A 191 -20.67 29.32 1.15
C ALA A 191 -19.80 28.74 0.01
N ASP A 192 -18.48 28.80 0.13
CA ASP A 192 -17.51 28.24 -0.81
C ASP A 192 -17.38 26.70 -0.72
N GLU A 193 -17.86 26.08 0.36
CA GLU A 193 -18.02 24.62 0.44
C GLU A 193 -19.24 24.10 -0.33
N VAL A 194 -20.18 24.98 -0.72
CA VAL A 194 -21.44 24.64 -1.40
C VAL A 194 -21.49 25.34 -2.77
N PRO A 195 -20.88 24.77 -3.82
CA PRO A 195 -20.73 25.44 -5.11
C PRO A 195 -22.05 25.87 -5.73
N GLY A 196 -22.23 27.19 -5.91
CA GLY A 196 -23.43 27.78 -6.49
C GLY A 196 -24.50 28.22 -5.47
N TRP A 197 -24.22 28.15 -4.17
CA TRP A 197 -25.13 28.62 -3.12
C TRP A 197 -25.57 30.09 -3.32
N PRO A 198 -26.89 30.37 -3.46
CA PRO A 198 -27.40 31.73 -3.69
C PRO A 198 -27.91 32.45 -2.42
N GLY A 199 -28.02 31.73 -1.30
CA GLY A 199 -28.72 32.19 -0.09
C GLY A 199 -27.85 32.80 0.99
N ARG A 200 -28.36 32.81 2.23
CA ARG A 200 -27.66 33.33 3.42
C ARG A 200 -26.80 32.26 4.10
N THR A 201 -25.75 32.69 4.79
CA THR A 201 -24.78 31.82 5.48
C THR A 201 -24.49 32.35 6.89
N ALA A 202 -24.25 31.45 7.84
CA ALA A 202 -23.85 31.76 9.22
C ALA A 202 -22.46 32.44 9.30
N GLY A 203 -22.10 32.94 10.48
CA GLY A 203 -20.84 33.66 10.71
C GLY A 203 -21.01 35.14 11.10
N ALA A 204 -22.22 35.58 11.41
CA ALA A 204 -22.53 36.93 11.89
C ALA A 204 -23.53 36.89 13.06
N ASP A 205 -23.58 37.95 13.86
CA ASP A 205 -24.58 38.10 14.95
C ASP A 205 -26.01 37.96 14.37
N PRO A 206 -26.87 37.04 14.86
CA PRO A 206 -26.75 36.22 16.09
C PRO A 206 -26.30 34.76 15.91
N VAL A 207 -25.99 34.30 14.69
CA VAL A 207 -25.60 32.90 14.40
C VAL A 207 -24.12 32.83 13.97
N PRO A 208 -23.18 32.58 14.90
CA PRO A 208 -21.79 32.31 14.54
C PRO A 208 -21.66 31.02 13.72
N MET A 209 -20.56 30.89 12.98
CA MET A 209 -20.27 29.66 12.23
C MET A 209 -20.06 28.48 13.20
N PRO A 210 -20.65 27.31 12.96
CA PRO A 210 -20.36 26.10 13.74
C PRO A 210 -18.88 25.70 13.65
N ALA A 211 -18.37 25.06 14.71
CA ALA A 211 -16.99 24.58 14.73
C ALA A 211 -16.76 23.31 13.89
N ASP A 212 -17.80 22.50 13.72
CA ASP A 212 -17.79 21.26 12.92
C ASP A 212 -19.23 20.86 12.51
N VAL A 213 -19.34 19.78 11.74
CA VAL A 213 -20.62 19.21 11.28
C VAL A 213 -21.53 18.75 12.44
N ALA A 214 -20.99 18.27 13.56
CA ALA A 214 -21.80 17.87 14.70
C ALA A 214 -22.46 19.10 15.36
N ALA A 215 -21.68 20.16 15.57
CA ALA A 215 -22.18 21.45 16.06
C ALA A 215 -23.22 22.07 15.10
N ALA A 216 -23.02 21.94 13.78
CA ALA A 216 -24.00 22.37 12.79
C ALA A 216 -25.31 21.57 12.94
N VAL A 217 -25.23 20.24 13.09
CA VAL A 217 -26.43 19.37 13.25
C VAL A 217 -27.20 19.64 14.55
N GLU A 218 -26.55 20.04 15.65
CA GLU A 218 -27.27 20.53 16.84
C GLU A 218 -28.08 21.80 16.55
N LEU A 219 -27.54 22.74 15.76
CA LEU A 219 -28.28 23.94 15.35
C LEU A 219 -29.40 23.64 14.33
N VAL A 220 -29.23 22.64 13.45
CA VAL A 220 -30.32 22.14 12.59
C VAL A 220 -31.44 21.54 13.44
N ALA A 221 -31.12 20.72 14.44
CA ALA A 221 -32.11 20.16 15.36
C ALA A 221 -32.83 21.22 16.20
N ALA A 222 -32.20 22.39 16.43
CA ALA A 222 -32.81 23.56 17.04
C ALA A 222 -33.60 24.46 16.06
N GLY A 223 -33.67 24.11 14.77
CA GLY A 223 -34.41 24.85 13.75
C GLY A 223 -33.75 26.15 13.29
N VAL A 224 -32.43 26.31 13.48
CA VAL A 224 -31.69 27.55 13.17
C VAL A 224 -31.35 27.68 11.68
N GLY A 225 -31.28 26.56 10.96
CA GLY A 225 -30.87 26.51 9.56
C GLY A 225 -30.66 25.07 9.08
N PHE A 226 -29.82 24.89 8.06
CA PHE A 226 -29.47 23.60 7.47
C PHE A 226 -27.96 23.48 7.20
N VAL A 227 -27.47 22.27 6.97
CA VAL A 227 -26.08 22.03 6.54
C VAL A 227 -26.02 21.02 5.39
N VAL A 228 -25.17 21.26 4.39
CA VAL A 228 -24.93 20.38 3.26
C VAL A 228 -23.72 19.51 3.54
N VAL A 229 -23.91 18.19 3.48
CA VAL A 229 -22.83 17.23 3.69
C VAL A 229 -22.91 16.04 2.75
N PRO A 230 -21.81 15.30 2.51
CA PRO A 230 -21.85 13.97 1.92
C PRO A 230 -22.81 13.05 2.70
N HIS A 231 -23.60 12.24 2.00
CA HIS A 231 -24.61 11.35 2.62
C HIS A 231 -24.02 10.38 3.65
N ALA A 232 -22.72 10.08 3.62
CA ALA A 232 -22.05 9.34 4.71
C ALA A 232 -22.03 10.09 6.04
N LEU A 233 -21.84 11.41 6.04
CA LEU A 233 -21.95 12.25 7.24
C LEU A 233 -23.41 12.41 7.69
N GLY A 234 -24.34 12.56 6.74
CA GLY A 234 -25.78 12.57 7.04
C GLY A 234 -26.25 11.29 7.76
N ARG A 235 -25.64 10.13 7.46
CA ARG A 235 -25.85 8.87 8.21
C ARG A 235 -25.09 8.81 9.54
N LEU A 236 -23.90 9.42 9.63
CA LEU A 236 -23.09 9.46 10.85
C LEU A 236 -23.75 10.28 11.96
N HIS A 237 -24.37 11.41 11.60
CA HIS A 237 -25.04 12.34 12.52
C HIS A 237 -26.57 12.15 12.57
N ALA A 238 -27.08 10.99 12.16
CA ALA A 238 -28.51 10.71 12.07
C ALA A 238 -29.20 10.69 13.46
N ARG A 239 -30.23 11.53 13.62
CA ARG A 239 -31.04 11.69 14.85
C ARG A 239 -32.54 11.79 14.53
N LYS A 240 -33.43 11.93 15.53
CA LYS A 240 -34.89 11.72 15.40
C LYS A 240 -35.71 12.96 14.98
N ASP A 241 -35.02 14.08 14.92
CA ASP A 241 -35.44 15.48 14.88
C ASP A 241 -34.78 16.24 13.71
N VAL A 242 -33.91 15.56 12.95
CA VAL A 242 -33.39 16.02 11.65
C VAL A 242 -33.64 14.96 10.59
N VAL A 243 -33.60 15.33 9.32
CA VAL A 243 -33.65 14.42 8.17
C VAL A 243 -32.56 14.79 7.16
N ALA A 244 -32.08 13.81 6.40
CA ALA A 244 -31.09 14.02 5.35
C ALA A 244 -31.74 13.84 3.96
N VAL A 245 -31.86 14.93 3.21
CA VAL A 245 -32.55 14.96 1.90
C VAL A 245 -31.51 15.20 0.78
N PRO A 246 -31.47 14.39 -0.30
CA PRO A 246 -30.52 14.57 -1.40
C PRO A 246 -30.61 15.95 -2.07
N VAL A 247 -29.45 16.57 -2.35
CA VAL A 247 -29.36 17.80 -3.13
C VAL A 247 -28.98 17.43 -4.57
N HIS A 248 -29.87 17.66 -5.53
CA HIS A 248 -29.76 17.07 -6.88
C HIS A 248 -28.98 17.92 -7.89
N ASP A 249 -28.75 19.20 -7.60
CA ASP A 249 -28.01 20.16 -8.44
C ASP A 249 -26.55 20.35 -7.99
N LEU A 250 -26.13 19.73 -6.89
CA LEU A 250 -24.74 19.67 -6.46
C LEU A 250 -23.97 18.51 -7.12
N PRO A 251 -22.66 18.68 -7.39
CA PRO A 251 -21.79 17.58 -7.80
C PRO A 251 -21.55 16.59 -6.66
N GLU A 252 -21.31 15.31 -6.99
CA GLU A 252 -20.81 14.34 -6.00
C GLU A 252 -19.45 14.77 -5.43
N THR A 253 -19.29 14.65 -4.11
CA THR A 253 -17.93 14.60 -3.52
C THR A 253 -17.31 13.23 -3.81
N ARG A 254 -16.02 13.03 -3.53
CA ARG A 254 -15.34 11.77 -3.90
C ARG A 254 -14.36 11.30 -2.84
N ILE A 255 -14.49 10.04 -2.43
CA ILE A 255 -13.51 9.37 -1.56
C ILE A 255 -12.37 8.80 -2.41
N ALA A 256 -11.15 8.92 -1.91
CA ALA A 256 -9.93 8.33 -2.46
C ALA A 256 -9.17 7.56 -1.38
N VAL A 257 -8.31 6.63 -1.81
CA VAL A 257 -7.19 6.14 -0.99
C VAL A 257 -5.92 6.84 -1.44
N ALA A 258 -5.13 7.33 -0.49
CA ALA A 258 -3.91 8.07 -0.73
C ALA A 258 -2.75 7.55 0.14
N TRP A 259 -1.53 7.66 -0.37
CA TRP A 259 -0.28 7.36 0.34
C TRP A 259 0.86 8.21 -0.23
N ARG A 260 2.04 8.22 0.40
CA ARG A 260 3.21 8.98 -0.11
C ARG A 260 3.66 8.49 -1.48
N GLU A 261 3.97 9.41 -2.37
CA GLU A 261 4.59 9.11 -3.66
C GLU A 261 6.01 8.53 -3.45
N GLY A 262 6.34 7.50 -4.23
CA GLY A 262 7.61 6.77 -4.09
C GLY A 262 7.64 5.73 -2.95
N ASP A 263 6.62 5.67 -2.08
CA ASP A 263 6.53 4.63 -1.04
C ASP A 263 6.19 3.28 -1.68
N ALA A 264 7.22 2.44 -1.80
CA ALA A 264 7.18 1.13 -2.43
C ALA A 264 6.87 -0.02 -1.45
N SER A 265 6.28 0.30 -0.28
CA SER A 265 5.92 -0.69 0.74
C SER A 265 5.03 -1.82 0.16
N PRO A 266 5.46 -3.10 0.23
CA PRO A 266 4.64 -4.23 -0.22
C PRO A 266 3.29 -4.32 0.49
N HIS A 267 3.21 -3.83 1.72
CA HIS A 267 1.99 -3.75 2.51
C HIS A 267 0.99 -2.72 1.93
N ILE A 268 1.49 -1.59 1.43
CA ILE A 268 0.65 -0.60 0.73
C ILE A 268 0.20 -1.16 -0.63
N GLU A 269 1.09 -1.80 -1.40
CA GLU A 269 0.75 -2.46 -2.67
C GLU A 269 -0.33 -3.56 -2.52
N GLU A 270 -0.34 -4.28 -1.40
CA GLU A 270 -1.33 -5.31 -1.10
C GLU A 270 -2.64 -4.71 -0.57
N LEU A 271 -2.60 -3.71 0.32
CA LEU A 271 -3.81 -3.02 0.79
C LEU A 271 -4.53 -2.33 -0.38
N VAL A 272 -3.80 -1.60 -1.23
CA VAL A 272 -4.34 -1.01 -2.47
C VAL A 272 -4.87 -2.10 -3.43
N GLY A 273 -4.32 -3.31 -3.36
CA GLY A 273 -4.85 -4.50 -4.01
C GLY A 273 -6.21 -4.93 -3.49
N ILE A 274 -6.33 -5.09 -2.17
CA ILE A 274 -7.57 -5.43 -1.47
C ILE A 274 -8.64 -4.38 -1.70
N VAL A 275 -8.27 -3.09 -1.65
CA VAL A 275 -9.16 -1.95 -1.95
C VAL A 275 -9.71 -2.02 -3.38
N ARG A 276 -8.83 -2.30 -4.36
CA ARG A 276 -9.18 -2.49 -5.78
C ARG A 276 -9.78 -3.88 -6.09
N GLY A 277 -10.03 -4.72 -5.09
CA GLY A 277 -10.70 -6.01 -5.26
C GLY A 277 -9.86 -7.13 -5.90
N ARG A 278 -8.50 -7.04 -5.90
CA ARG A 278 -7.64 -8.19 -6.25
C ARG A 278 -7.98 -9.37 -5.33
N THR A 279 -8.36 -10.52 -5.88
CA THR A 279 -8.59 -11.74 -5.09
C THR A 279 -7.26 -12.37 -4.63
N ALA A 280 -7.29 -13.17 -3.56
CA ALA A 280 -6.09 -13.80 -3.01
C ALA A 280 -5.35 -14.70 -4.03
N ALA A 281 -6.09 -15.36 -4.93
CA ALA A 281 -5.54 -16.15 -6.04
C ALA A 281 -4.80 -15.33 -7.12
N SER A 282 -4.67 -14.01 -6.95
CA SER A 282 -3.98 -13.07 -7.86
C SER A 282 -2.78 -12.37 -7.22
N SER A 283 -2.28 -12.84 -6.07
CA SER A 283 -1.05 -12.31 -5.46
C SER A 283 0.19 -12.60 -6.33
N ARG A 284 1.23 -11.76 -6.20
CA ARG A 284 2.54 -12.04 -6.83
C ARG A 284 3.27 -13.19 -6.12
N SER A 285 3.11 -13.32 -4.80
CA SER A 285 3.69 -14.40 -3.99
C SER A 285 3.30 -15.79 -4.50
N ALA A 286 2.03 -16.01 -4.85
CA ALA A 286 1.58 -17.29 -5.42
C ALA A 286 2.28 -17.66 -6.74
N ARG A 287 2.83 -16.68 -7.49
CA ARG A 287 3.67 -16.95 -8.67
C ARG A 287 5.13 -17.15 -8.31
N GLU A 288 5.66 -16.42 -7.32
CA GLU A 288 7.03 -16.62 -6.87
C GLU A 288 7.24 -18.00 -6.22
N ASP A 289 6.29 -18.49 -5.42
CA ASP A 289 6.40 -19.81 -4.79
C ASP A 289 6.23 -20.94 -5.82
N ASP A 290 5.26 -20.81 -6.73
CA ASP A 290 5.04 -21.76 -7.83
C ASP A 290 6.22 -21.76 -8.83
N GLU A 291 6.87 -20.61 -9.07
CA GLU A 291 8.08 -20.55 -9.90
C GLU A 291 9.35 -21.00 -9.16
N ARG A 292 9.43 -20.84 -7.82
CA ARG A 292 10.50 -21.44 -6.99
C ARG A 292 10.40 -22.96 -6.98
N ASP A 293 9.21 -23.54 -6.73
CA ASP A 293 9.05 -25.00 -6.64
C ASP A 293 9.14 -25.71 -8.02
N ARG A 294 8.82 -25.01 -9.11
CA ARG A 294 9.07 -25.46 -10.50
C ARG A 294 10.55 -25.47 -10.88
N ARG A 295 11.41 -24.67 -10.25
CA ARG A 295 12.86 -24.61 -10.51
C ARG A 295 13.65 -25.75 -9.84
N LYS A 296 13.16 -26.98 -9.96
CA LYS A 296 13.94 -28.20 -9.66
C LYS A 296 14.95 -28.47 -10.81
N PRO A 297 16.17 -28.95 -10.52
CA PRO A 297 17.28 -28.91 -11.47
C PRO A 297 17.09 -29.83 -12.67
N THR A 298 17.43 -29.31 -13.85
CA THR A 298 17.45 -30.07 -15.11
C THR A 298 18.56 -31.13 -15.12
N ALA A 299 18.41 -32.14 -15.99
CA ALA A 299 19.11 -33.43 -15.87
C ALA A 299 20.64 -33.43 -16.13
N ALA A 300 21.28 -32.26 -16.27
CA ALA A 300 22.70 -32.13 -16.66
C ALA A 300 23.71 -32.57 -15.58
N GLN A 301 23.35 -32.57 -14.29
CA GLN A 301 24.29 -32.83 -13.18
C GLN A 301 24.29 -34.27 -12.63
N LYS A 302 23.52 -35.22 -13.21
CA LYS A 302 23.47 -36.62 -12.72
C LYS A 302 24.48 -37.59 -13.35
N THR A 303 25.26 -37.16 -14.35
CA THR A 303 26.25 -38.02 -15.05
C THR A 303 27.61 -38.10 -14.36
N ALA A 304 28.02 -37.09 -13.58
CA ALA A 304 29.38 -36.99 -13.02
C ALA A 304 29.69 -37.93 -11.83
N ARG A 305 28.70 -38.66 -11.27
CA ARG A 305 28.87 -39.46 -10.04
C ARG A 305 28.53 -40.95 -10.19
N LYS A 306 28.72 -41.52 -11.38
CA LYS A 306 28.54 -42.97 -11.64
C LYS A 306 29.70 -43.62 -12.42
N ALA A 307 30.92 -43.11 -12.21
CA ALA A 307 32.15 -43.59 -12.84
C ALA A 307 33.19 -44.09 -11.81
N ALA A 308 32.74 -44.84 -10.79
CA ALA A 308 33.62 -45.54 -9.84
C ALA A 308 32.92 -46.77 -9.25
N GLY A 309 33.66 -47.88 -9.11
CA GLY A 309 33.29 -49.01 -8.23
C GLY A 309 32.24 -50.01 -8.73
N LYS A 310 32.71 -51.14 -9.28
CA LYS A 310 32.05 -52.45 -9.19
C LYS A 310 33.13 -53.52 -9.02
N PRO A 311 32.97 -54.50 -8.11
CA PRO A 311 32.85 -55.89 -8.58
C PRO A 311 31.94 -56.80 -7.73
N GLY A 312 31.45 -57.89 -8.34
CA GLY A 312 30.91 -59.10 -7.68
C GLY A 312 29.51 -59.03 -7.02
N SER A 313 28.77 -60.13 -6.85
CA SER A 313 28.87 -61.48 -7.47
C SER A 313 27.56 -62.29 -7.33
N ALA A 314 27.27 -63.14 -8.34
CA ALA A 314 26.55 -64.45 -8.32
C ALA A 314 25.15 -64.68 -7.67
N GLY A 315 24.43 -65.71 -8.16
CA GLY A 315 23.11 -66.21 -7.68
C GLY A 315 21.92 -65.65 -8.48
N ALA A 316 21.05 -66.38 -9.20
CA ALA A 316 20.37 -67.69 -9.03
C ALA A 316 19.21 -67.66 -7.99
N LYS A 317 18.00 -68.22 -8.21
CA LYS A 317 17.43 -68.97 -9.35
C LYS A 317 15.88 -69.05 -9.25
N GLY A 318 15.15 -69.12 -10.38
CA GLY A 318 13.71 -69.48 -10.45
C GLY A 318 12.70 -68.39 -10.01
N GLY A 319 11.40 -68.48 -10.34
CA GLY A 319 10.72 -69.40 -11.26
C GLY A 319 9.26 -69.67 -10.87
N GLY A 320 8.26 -69.28 -11.70
CA GLY A 320 6.86 -69.65 -11.48
C GLY A 320 5.79 -68.73 -12.11
N LYS A 321 5.03 -69.28 -13.06
CA LYS A 321 3.65 -68.88 -13.45
C LYS A 321 2.81 -70.18 -13.28
N PRO A 322 1.46 -70.17 -13.13
CA PRO A 322 0.54 -69.47 -14.04
C PRO A 322 -0.73 -68.83 -13.42
N THR A 323 -1.53 -68.22 -14.30
CA THR A 323 -2.95 -67.81 -14.14
C THR A 323 -3.90 -68.98 -14.56
N PRO A 324 -5.24 -68.89 -14.75
CA PRO A 324 -6.19 -67.75 -14.71
C PRO A 324 -7.59 -68.07 -14.08
N LYS A 325 -8.62 -67.25 -14.45
CA LYS A 325 -10.07 -67.28 -14.10
C LYS A 325 -10.45 -66.66 -12.73
N GLY A 326 -11.61 -66.01 -12.57
CA GLY A 326 -12.62 -65.58 -13.55
C GLY A 326 -14.04 -65.44 -12.95
N GLY A 327 -14.82 -64.43 -13.36
CA GLY A 327 -16.20 -64.20 -12.89
C GLY A 327 -16.85 -62.97 -13.55
N SER A 328 -18.17 -62.95 -13.71
CA SER A 328 -18.91 -61.94 -14.50
C SER A 328 -20.32 -61.61 -13.95
N GLY A 329 -20.88 -60.48 -14.41
CA GLY A 329 -22.17 -59.89 -13.99
C GLY A 329 -21.97 -58.47 -13.44
N GLY A 330 -22.77 -57.43 -13.75
CA GLY A 330 -24.06 -57.35 -14.45
C GLY A 330 -25.23 -57.34 -13.45
N GLY A 331 -26.10 -56.32 -13.37
CA GLY A 331 -26.17 -55.03 -14.07
C GLY A 331 -27.47 -54.26 -13.73
N ARG A 332 -27.86 -53.28 -14.57
CA ARG A 332 -29.11 -52.46 -14.55
C ARG A 332 -29.19 -51.23 -13.61
N THR A 333 -29.94 -50.25 -14.13
CA THR A 333 -30.39 -48.93 -13.61
C THR A 333 -31.78 -48.65 -14.26
N PRO A 334 -32.51 -47.54 -13.98
CA PRO A 334 -32.55 -46.64 -12.82
C PRO A 334 -33.91 -46.87 -12.05
N PRO A 335 -35.04 -46.10 -12.10
CA PRO A 335 -35.28 -44.64 -12.18
C PRO A 335 -36.42 -44.05 -11.27
N ARG A 336 -36.43 -42.69 -11.22
CA ARG A 336 -37.59 -41.75 -11.10
C ARG A 336 -38.26 -41.43 -9.73
N GLY A 337 -38.46 -40.12 -9.52
CA GLY A 337 -39.44 -39.49 -8.62
C GLY A 337 -38.82 -38.54 -7.58
N GLY A 338 -39.30 -37.30 -7.32
CA GLY A 338 -40.22 -36.47 -8.11
C GLY A 338 -40.94 -35.33 -7.34
N ARG A 339 -40.67 -34.05 -7.71
CA ARG A 339 -41.45 -32.81 -7.47
C ARG A 339 -41.61 -32.17 -6.06
N ARG A 340 -41.08 -30.93 -5.97
CA ARG A 340 -41.73 -29.63 -5.65
C ARG A 340 -42.59 -29.42 -4.38
N GLY A 341 -42.29 -28.33 -3.68
CA GLY A 341 -43.18 -27.55 -2.79
C GLY A 341 -42.35 -26.75 -1.77
N ARG A 342 -42.58 -25.45 -1.53
CA ARG A 342 -43.52 -24.48 -2.14
C ARG A 342 -42.87 -23.10 -2.22
#